data_AF-A0A0F5J503-F1
#
_entry.id   AF-A0A0F5J503-F1
#
_cell.length_a   1.000
_cell.length_b   1.000
_cell.length_c   1.000
_cell.angle_alpha   90.00
_cell.angle_beta   90.00
_cell.angle_gamma   90.00
#
_symmetry.space_group_name_H-M   'P 1'
#
loop_
_entity.id
_entity.type
_entity.pdbx_description
1 polymer ?
#
loop_
_entity_poly.entity_id
_entity_poly.type
_entity_poly.pdbx_seq_one_letter_code
_entity_poly.pdbx_strand_id
1 'polypeptide(L)'
;MAETMQLQIVKCPACNQTLTSFSAFKSTATCPRCGTVMKNPLATAKEEVRPERIIPFTTQEGDFEKCLVNTLINQDFVPKNIFESINTDNVFRAYLPMYLFEGTYQSSWSCESSYEDQKVDISRNWTDSGKTISTKTVKKWRPQNGNAAGNFAFLCLANEDSEDLPVELRNFTYQFPYDVMMSKQFDGDMLNDEDERMITIPRNADTNIVWQKHGKDLVDDTAQDAALNQIGDQEIRNFRASSSFNLATKGEYILAPFWFVYYTYNNQRYNFMMDGTGQRTSYNYPIDQDEVDFVNGKEKIKKIVKWLWLLCFVLMYLINITAGIVFLAIWFVGKFIVNKMMDNQIQAHLQESKVARQASAARLGV
;
A
#
# COMPACT_ATOMS: atom_id res chain seq x y z
N MET A 1 9.45 -20.06 -34.54
CA MET A 1 10.44 -20.10 -33.43
C MET A 1 10.27 -18.81 -32.68
N ALA A 2 10.07 -18.86 -31.36
CA ALA A 2 9.99 -17.62 -30.59
C ALA A 2 11.34 -16.90 -30.70
N GLU A 3 11.32 -15.59 -30.94
CA GLU A 3 12.54 -14.78 -30.91
C GLU A 3 13.12 -14.83 -29.50
N THR A 4 14.44 -14.91 -29.40
CA THR A 4 15.16 -14.93 -28.12
C THR A 4 16.01 -13.69 -27.98
N MET A 5 16.30 -13.33 -26.74
CA MET A 5 17.23 -12.27 -26.36
C MET A 5 18.24 -12.82 -25.36
N GLN A 6 19.36 -12.11 -25.19
CA GLN A 6 20.40 -12.52 -24.24
C GLN A 6 20.34 -11.67 -22.98
N LEU A 7 20.21 -12.33 -21.84
CA LEU A 7 20.38 -11.74 -20.52
C LEU A 7 21.81 -11.92 -20.05
N GLN A 8 22.33 -10.92 -19.35
CA GLN A 8 23.65 -10.94 -18.76
C GLN A 8 23.52 -11.11 -17.25
N ILE A 9 24.13 -12.16 -16.72
CA ILE A 9 24.03 -12.54 -15.32
C ILE A 9 25.39 -12.40 -14.63
N VAL A 10 25.41 -11.66 -13.53
CA VAL A 10 26.58 -11.46 -12.66
C VAL A 10 26.22 -11.81 -11.23
N LYS A 11 27.10 -12.51 -10.50
CA LYS A 11 26.95 -12.72 -9.07
C LYS A 11 27.77 -11.71 -8.28
N CYS A 12 27.13 -11.03 -7.34
CA CYS A 12 27.79 -10.10 -6.45
C CYS A 12 28.76 -10.85 -5.50
N PRO A 13 30.05 -10.53 -5.46
CA PRO A 13 31.02 -11.23 -4.62
C PRO A 13 30.84 -10.95 -3.12
N ALA A 14 30.16 -9.87 -2.75
CA ALA A 14 29.97 -9.47 -1.36
C ALA A 14 28.74 -10.10 -0.69
N CYS A 15 27.64 -10.25 -1.43
CA CYS A 15 26.37 -10.76 -0.88
C CYS A 15 25.78 -11.95 -1.64
N ASN A 16 26.48 -12.46 -2.66
CA ASN A 16 26.04 -13.55 -3.55
C ASN A 16 24.74 -13.29 -4.31
N GLN A 17 24.22 -12.05 -4.33
CA GLN A 17 23.05 -11.69 -5.11
C GLN A 17 23.32 -11.86 -6.61
N THR A 18 22.41 -12.53 -7.29
CA THR A 18 22.39 -12.61 -8.76
C THR A 18 21.82 -11.31 -9.33
N LEU A 19 22.53 -10.71 -10.26
CA LEU A 19 22.17 -9.49 -10.96
C LEU A 19 22.00 -9.83 -12.42
N THR A 20 20.84 -9.51 -12.96
CA THR A 20 20.51 -9.79 -14.35
C THR A 20 20.20 -8.48 -15.06
N SER A 21 20.76 -8.29 -16.25
CA SER A 21 20.48 -7.14 -17.13
C SER A 21 20.19 -7.62 -18.54
N PHE A 22 19.51 -6.79 -19.34
CA PHE A 22 19.29 -7.02 -20.76
C PHE A 22 20.52 -6.68 -21.60
N SER A 23 21.37 -5.77 -21.12
CA SER A 23 22.57 -5.31 -21.82
C SER A 23 23.84 -5.82 -21.15
N ALA A 24 24.95 -5.77 -21.88
CA ALA A 24 26.27 -6.03 -21.29
C ALA A 24 26.55 -5.03 -20.18
N PHE A 25 26.90 -5.54 -18.99
CA PHE A 25 27.42 -4.69 -17.93
C PHE A 25 28.63 -3.93 -18.46
N LYS A 26 28.64 -2.60 -18.29
CA LYS A 26 29.77 -1.75 -18.66
C LYS A 26 30.94 -1.98 -17.67
N SER A 27 31.85 -1.02 -17.58
CA SER A 27 33.03 -1.11 -16.70
C SER A 27 32.70 -1.22 -15.21
N THR A 28 31.49 -0.81 -14.80
CA THR A 28 31.02 -0.89 -13.42
C THR A 28 29.58 -1.38 -13.34
N ALA A 29 29.27 -2.14 -12.28
CA ALA A 29 27.90 -2.55 -11.95
C ALA A 29 27.69 -2.47 -10.43
N THR A 30 26.61 -1.82 -9.99
CA THR A 30 26.29 -1.65 -8.56
C THR A 30 25.27 -2.69 -8.13
N CYS A 31 25.53 -3.35 -7.01
CA CYS A 31 24.58 -4.32 -6.46
C CYS A 31 23.41 -3.62 -5.74
N PRO A 32 22.14 -3.80 -6.17
CA PRO A 32 20.94 -3.27 -5.51
C PRO A 32 20.73 -3.80 -4.08
N ARG A 33 21.35 -4.93 -3.73
CA ARG A 33 21.19 -5.53 -2.41
C ARG A 33 22.11 -4.94 -1.36
N CYS A 34 23.40 -4.79 -1.68
CA CYS A 34 24.43 -4.39 -0.71
C CYS A 34 25.20 -3.13 -1.10
N GLY A 35 24.92 -2.51 -2.25
CA GLY A 35 25.59 -1.30 -2.72
C GLY A 35 27.03 -1.52 -3.21
N THR A 36 27.53 -2.76 -3.25
CA THR A 36 28.88 -3.05 -3.73
C THR A 36 28.99 -2.74 -5.22
N VAL A 37 29.94 -1.86 -5.56
CA VAL A 37 30.31 -1.56 -6.95
C VAL A 37 31.33 -2.58 -7.43
N MET A 38 30.96 -3.38 -8.43
CA MET A 38 31.83 -4.35 -9.09
C MET A 38 32.46 -3.69 -10.32
N LYS A 39 33.76 -3.89 -10.51
CA LYS A 39 34.49 -3.41 -11.69
C LYS A 39 34.69 -4.57 -12.66
N ASN A 40 34.39 -4.35 -13.94
CA ASN A 40 34.48 -5.34 -15.03
C ASN A 40 33.95 -6.72 -14.61
N PRO A 41 32.66 -6.82 -14.22
CA PRO A 41 32.11 -8.08 -13.76
C PRO A 41 32.14 -9.12 -14.88
N LEU A 42 32.50 -10.36 -14.52
CA LEU A 42 32.39 -11.50 -15.43
C LEU A 42 30.91 -11.90 -15.55
N ALA A 43 30.29 -11.54 -16.66
CA ALA A 43 28.90 -11.87 -16.95
C ALA A 43 28.79 -13.22 -17.67
N THR A 44 27.76 -13.98 -17.33
CA THR A 44 27.34 -15.17 -18.08
C THR A 44 26.12 -14.81 -18.91
N ALA A 45 26.16 -15.11 -20.20
CA ALA A 45 25.01 -14.94 -21.08
C ALA A 45 24.00 -16.08 -20.88
N LYS A 46 22.72 -15.74 -20.76
CA LYS A 46 21.60 -16.68 -20.74
C LYS A 46 20.60 -16.27 -21.81
N GLU A 47 20.21 -17.21 -22.67
CA GLU A 47 19.11 -16.98 -23.61
C GLU A 47 17.78 -16.96 -22.86
N GLU A 48 16.95 -15.96 -23.18
CA GLU A 48 15.60 -15.79 -22.67
C GLU A 48 14.65 -15.55 -23.85
N VAL A 49 13.39 -15.95 -23.69
CA VAL A 49 12.37 -15.68 -24.70
C VAL A 49 12.10 -14.18 -24.77
N ARG A 50 11.87 -13.63 -25.97
CA ARG A 50 11.49 -12.23 -26.14
C ARG A 50 10.07 -12.00 -25.61
N PRO A 51 9.81 -10.93 -24.81
CA PRO A 51 8.46 -10.60 -24.37
C PRO A 51 7.58 -10.18 -25.55
N GLU A 52 6.27 -10.45 -25.48
CA GLU A 52 5.33 -9.98 -26.50
C GLU A 52 5.03 -8.49 -26.33
N ARG A 53 5.01 -8.00 -25.08
CA ARG A 53 4.64 -6.62 -24.73
C ARG A 53 5.60 -6.00 -23.72
N ILE A 54 5.56 -4.68 -23.65
CA ILE A 54 6.27 -3.89 -22.63
C ILE A 54 5.42 -2.71 -22.20
N ILE A 55 5.45 -2.41 -20.90
CA ILE A 55 4.88 -1.19 -20.35
C ILE A 55 6.01 -0.18 -20.22
N PRO A 56 6.06 0.89 -21.04
CA PRO A 56 7.13 1.86 -20.95
C PRO A 56 7.07 2.62 -19.63
N PHE A 57 8.23 3.02 -19.12
CA PHE A 57 8.30 4.00 -18.04
C PHE A 57 7.62 5.30 -18.48
N THR A 58 6.67 5.77 -17.66
CA THR A 58 6.07 7.10 -17.80
C THR A 58 6.75 8.11 -16.86
N THR A 59 7.36 7.61 -15.79
CA THR A 59 8.13 8.40 -14.81
C THR A 59 9.63 8.34 -15.11
N GLN A 60 10.34 9.38 -14.68
CA GLN A 60 11.80 9.48 -14.73
C GLN A 60 12.40 9.31 -13.32
N GLU A 61 13.73 9.14 -13.24
CA GLU A 61 14.46 9.01 -11.96
C GLU A 61 14.18 10.22 -11.03
N GLY A 62 14.17 11.44 -11.57
CA GLY A 62 13.84 12.63 -10.79
C GLY A 62 12.39 12.66 -10.27
N ASP A 63 11.44 11.99 -10.92
CA ASP A 63 10.06 11.86 -10.39
C ASP A 63 10.04 10.88 -9.21
N PHE A 64 10.81 9.80 -9.30
CA PHE A 64 10.99 8.85 -8.20
C PHE A 64 11.63 9.52 -6.98
N GLU A 65 12.72 10.27 -7.17
CA GLU A 65 13.42 10.98 -6.10
C GLU A 65 12.51 11.99 -5.41
N LYS A 66 11.75 12.78 -6.18
CA LYS A 66 10.75 13.70 -5.63
C LYS A 66 9.67 12.96 -4.86
N CYS A 67 9.19 11.83 -5.37
CA CYS A 67 8.18 11.02 -4.69
C CYS A 67 8.71 10.49 -3.34
N LEU A 68 9.92 9.92 -3.34
CA LEU A 68 10.62 9.46 -2.15
C LEU A 68 10.76 10.57 -1.11
N VAL A 69 11.33 11.71 -1.51
CA VAL A 69 11.59 12.84 -0.63
C VAL A 69 10.29 13.41 -0.05
N ASN A 70 9.29 13.66 -0.90
CA ASN A 70 8.00 14.18 -0.46
C ASN A 70 7.28 13.21 0.48
N THR A 71 7.34 11.91 0.21
CA THR A 71 6.71 10.91 1.07
C THR A 71 7.39 10.90 2.44
N LEU A 72 8.72 10.84 2.49
CA LEU A 72 9.47 10.84 3.74
C LEU A 72 9.43 12.16 4.50
N ILE A 73 9.14 13.30 3.86
CA ILE A 73 8.89 14.59 4.54
C ILE A 73 7.51 14.60 5.20
N ASN A 74 6.49 14.06 4.53
CA ASN A 74 5.11 14.16 4.97
C ASN A 74 4.70 13.06 5.95
N GLN A 75 5.47 11.98 6.05
CA GLN A 75 5.19 10.86 6.95
C GLN A 75 5.49 11.22 8.42
N ASP A 76 4.61 10.93 9.36
CA ASP A 76 4.91 11.17 10.79
C ASP A 76 5.93 10.14 11.32
N PHE A 77 6.68 10.52 12.37
CA PHE A 77 7.66 9.68 13.06
C PHE A 77 8.90 9.30 12.25
N VAL A 78 9.21 10.00 11.15
CA VAL A 78 10.48 9.80 10.44
C VAL A 78 11.58 10.65 11.08
N PRO A 79 12.77 10.09 11.36
CA PRO A 79 13.92 10.83 11.88
C PRO A 79 14.28 12.06 11.04
N LYS A 80 14.65 13.14 11.73
CA LYS A 80 14.98 14.44 11.11
C LYS A 80 16.17 14.37 10.13
N ASN A 81 17.10 13.45 10.36
CA ASN A 81 18.33 13.25 9.61
C ASN A 81 18.25 12.09 8.59
N ILE A 82 17.07 11.57 8.28
CA ILE A 82 16.88 10.43 7.37
C ILE A 82 17.61 10.58 6.03
N PHE A 83 17.61 11.79 5.48
CA PHE A 83 18.20 12.12 4.19
C PHE A 83 19.74 12.07 4.18
N GLU A 84 20.40 12.05 5.34
CA GLU A 84 21.85 11.83 5.43
C GLU A 84 22.23 10.37 5.17
N SER A 85 21.28 9.44 5.29
CA SER A 85 21.47 8.00 5.09
C SER A 85 20.98 7.49 3.74
N ILE A 86 20.30 8.34 2.97
CA ILE A 86 19.77 8.00 1.64
C ILE A 86 20.71 8.58 0.60
N ASN A 87 21.28 7.71 -0.23
CA ASN A 87 21.96 8.13 -1.44
C ASN A 87 20.98 7.99 -2.62
N THR A 88 20.51 9.12 -3.14
CA THR A 88 19.59 9.18 -4.29
C THR A 88 20.27 8.72 -5.58
N ASP A 89 21.60 8.75 -5.67
CA ASP A 89 22.34 8.22 -6.82
C ASP A 89 22.31 6.67 -6.89
N ASN A 90 21.63 5.97 -5.98
CA ASN A 90 21.51 4.51 -5.98
C ASN A 90 20.08 4.03 -6.32
N VAL A 91 19.33 4.81 -7.10
CA VAL A 91 18.04 4.38 -7.63
C VAL A 91 18.23 3.32 -8.71
N PHE A 92 17.48 2.24 -8.59
CA PHE A 92 17.46 1.16 -9.58
C PHE A 92 16.19 1.21 -10.41
N ARG A 93 16.37 1.00 -11.70
CA ARG A 93 15.31 0.84 -12.67
C ARG A 93 15.18 -0.63 -12.99
N ALA A 94 13.98 -1.20 -12.92
CA ALA A 94 13.76 -2.60 -13.23
C ALA A 94 12.65 -2.80 -14.23
N TYR A 95 12.87 -3.69 -15.20
CA TYR A 95 11.79 -4.32 -15.94
C TYR A 95 11.66 -5.76 -15.46
N LEU A 96 10.61 -6.03 -14.71
CA LEU A 96 10.35 -7.36 -14.18
C LEU A 96 9.47 -8.16 -15.16
N PRO A 97 9.78 -9.45 -15.38
CA PRO A 97 8.99 -10.30 -16.24
C PRO A 97 7.68 -10.67 -15.57
N MET A 98 6.55 -10.38 -16.21
CA MET A 98 5.22 -10.65 -15.71
C MET A 98 4.40 -11.45 -16.74
N TYR A 99 3.41 -12.19 -16.27
CA TYR A 99 2.34 -12.75 -17.08
C TYR A 99 1.10 -11.87 -16.97
N LEU A 100 0.61 -11.43 -18.12
CA LEU A 100 -0.64 -10.70 -18.26
C LEU A 100 -1.79 -11.70 -18.42
N PHE A 101 -2.73 -11.64 -17.48
CA PHE A 101 -3.99 -12.38 -17.55
C PHE A 101 -5.14 -11.42 -17.74
N GLU A 102 -5.88 -11.62 -18.82
CA GLU A 102 -7.04 -10.83 -19.19
C GLU A 102 -8.23 -11.74 -19.42
N GLY A 103 -9.42 -11.23 -19.13
CA GLY A 103 -10.63 -11.99 -19.34
C GLY A 103 -11.87 -11.27 -18.86
N THR A 104 -12.93 -12.05 -18.78
CA THR A 104 -14.23 -11.62 -18.25
C THR A 104 -14.60 -12.48 -17.07
N TYR A 105 -15.27 -11.88 -16.09
CA TYR A 105 -15.85 -12.61 -14.97
C TYR A 105 -17.36 -12.38 -14.90
N GLN A 106 -18.05 -13.35 -14.33
CA GLN A 106 -19.44 -13.26 -13.93
C GLN A 106 -19.58 -13.83 -12.53
N SER A 107 -20.21 -13.08 -11.63
CA SER A 107 -20.37 -13.43 -10.24
C SER A 107 -21.81 -13.21 -9.80
N SER A 108 -22.46 -14.30 -9.43
CA SER A 108 -23.78 -14.24 -8.81
C SER A 108 -23.60 -14.10 -7.31
N TRP A 109 -24.21 -13.07 -6.72
CA TRP A 109 -24.08 -12.78 -5.30
C TRP A 109 -25.43 -12.63 -4.61
N SER A 110 -25.42 -12.87 -3.30
CA SER A 110 -26.57 -12.68 -2.41
C SER A 110 -26.11 -12.23 -1.04
N CYS A 111 -26.90 -11.38 -0.39
CA CYS A 111 -26.66 -10.94 0.98
C CYS A 111 -27.96 -10.48 1.64
N GLU A 112 -27.88 -10.10 2.91
CA GLU A 112 -28.92 -9.30 3.56
C GLU A 112 -28.36 -7.91 3.83
N SER A 113 -29.04 -6.86 3.36
CA SER A 113 -28.66 -5.47 3.66
C SER A 113 -29.59 -4.83 4.68
N SER A 114 -29.03 -3.94 5.48
CA SER A 114 -29.79 -3.24 6.49
C SER A 114 -30.53 -2.02 5.93
N TYR A 115 -31.70 -1.74 6.48
CA TYR A 115 -32.42 -0.49 6.28
C TYR A 115 -33.06 -0.05 7.60
N GLU A 116 -33.19 1.27 7.74
CA GLU A 116 -33.90 1.86 8.88
C GLU A 116 -35.40 1.85 8.61
N ASP A 117 -36.15 1.37 9.59
CA ASP A 117 -37.61 1.39 9.57
C ASP A 117 -38.12 2.07 10.84
N GLN A 118 -39.25 2.76 10.75
CA GLN A 118 -39.88 3.39 11.90
C GLN A 118 -40.94 2.46 12.47
N LYS A 119 -40.67 1.90 13.65
CA LYS A 119 -41.67 1.15 14.40
C LYS A 119 -42.44 2.12 15.30
N VAL A 120 -43.75 2.20 15.08
CA VAL A 120 -44.67 2.98 15.93
C VAL A 120 -45.29 2.04 16.96
N ASP A 121 -44.93 2.20 18.23
CA ASP A 121 -45.56 1.50 19.34
C ASP A 121 -46.69 2.39 19.92
N ILE A 122 -47.92 1.88 19.95
CA ILE A 122 -49.09 2.56 20.54
C ILE A 122 -49.45 1.82 21.84
N SER A 123 -49.25 2.45 22.99
CA SER A 123 -49.79 1.91 24.24
C SER A 123 -51.28 2.26 24.34
N ARG A 124 -52.14 1.25 24.54
CA ARG A 124 -53.54 1.46 24.96
C ARG A 124 -53.59 1.37 26.47
N ASN A 125 -53.70 2.51 27.13
CA ASN A 125 -54.28 2.54 28.46
C ASN A 125 -55.80 2.41 28.32
N TRP A 126 -56.42 1.58 29.20
CA TRP A 126 -57.85 1.24 29.18
C TRP A 126 -58.77 2.37 29.70
N THR A 127 -58.20 3.55 29.95
CA THR A 127 -58.92 4.77 30.34
C THR A 127 -58.87 5.78 29.19
N ASP A 128 -60.01 6.42 28.92
CA ASP A 128 -60.35 7.22 27.73
C ASP A 128 -59.47 8.49 27.46
N SER A 129 -58.32 8.67 28.13
CA SER A 129 -57.60 9.96 28.15
C SER A 129 -56.07 9.88 28.06
N GLY A 130 -55.50 8.98 27.27
CA GLY A 130 -54.05 9.06 27.01
C GLY A 130 -53.47 7.95 26.14
N LYS A 131 -53.59 8.08 24.82
CA LYS A 131 -52.77 7.31 23.88
C LYS A 131 -51.39 7.95 23.81
N THR A 132 -50.34 7.24 24.22
CA THR A 132 -48.96 7.67 24.00
C THR A 132 -48.43 6.96 22.75
N ILE A 133 -47.99 7.74 21.77
CA ILE A 133 -47.35 7.25 20.55
C ILE A 133 -45.84 7.37 20.75
N SER A 134 -45.10 6.26 20.67
CA SER A 134 -43.64 6.29 20.65
C SER A 134 -43.12 5.73 19.34
N THR A 135 -42.35 6.52 18.60
CA THR A 135 -41.66 6.10 17.38
C THR A 135 -40.24 5.66 17.74
N LYS A 136 -39.86 4.44 17.36
CA LYS A 136 -38.49 3.93 17.48
C LYS A 136 -37.96 3.57 16.11
N THR A 137 -36.80 4.09 15.75
CA THR A 137 -36.05 3.63 14.59
C THR A 137 -35.51 2.24 14.90
N VAL A 138 -35.90 1.25 14.10
CA VAL A 138 -35.44 -0.13 14.19
C VAL A 138 -34.69 -0.49 12.93
N LYS A 139 -33.57 -1.19 13.11
CA LYS A 139 -32.79 -1.72 12.00
C LYS A 139 -33.38 -3.06 11.55
N LYS A 140 -33.75 -3.15 10.29
CA LYS A 140 -34.27 -4.38 9.67
C LYS A 140 -33.34 -4.84 8.55
N TRP A 141 -33.43 -6.12 8.23
CA TRP A 141 -32.64 -6.77 7.20
C TRP A 141 -33.56 -7.18 6.05
N ARG A 142 -33.12 -6.97 4.81
CA ARG A 142 -33.82 -7.45 3.62
C ARG A 142 -32.86 -8.26 2.75
N PRO A 143 -33.31 -9.36 2.13
CA PRO A 143 -32.48 -10.08 1.18
C PRO A 143 -32.25 -9.22 -0.07
N GLN A 144 -31.02 -9.25 -0.55
CA GLN A 144 -30.60 -8.69 -1.84
C GLN A 144 -29.78 -9.73 -2.60
N ASN A 145 -29.85 -9.66 -3.91
CA ASN A 145 -29.04 -10.45 -4.81
C ASN A 145 -28.74 -9.63 -6.06
N GLY A 146 -27.74 -10.07 -6.79
CA GLY A 146 -27.33 -9.44 -8.02
C GLY A 146 -26.37 -10.31 -8.81
N ASN A 147 -26.03 -9.81 -9.98
CA ASN A 147 -25.00 -10.39 -10.84
C ASN A 147 -24.00 -9.28 -11.18
N ALA A 148 -22.76 -9.46 -10.73
CA ALA A 148 -21.64 -8.63 -11.09
C ALA A 148 -20.92 -9.28 -12.26
N ALA A 149 -20.78 -8.55 -13.36
CA ALA A 149 -20.00 -8.98 -14.50
C ALA A 149 -19.10 -7.85 -14.96
N GLY A 150 -17.92 -8.20 -15.45
CA GLY A 150 -16.94 -7.22 -15.89
C GLY A 150 -15.73 -7.87 -16.54
N ASN A 151 -14.78 -7.01 -16.89
CA ASN A 151 -13.49 -7.41 -17.40
C ASN A 151 -12.47 -7.38 -16.25
N PHE A 152 -11.45 -8.22 -16.34
CA PHE A 152 -10.27 -8.13 -15.50
C PHE A 152 -9.02 -8.14 -16.37
N ALA A 153 -7.99 -7.44 -15.91
CA ALA A 153 -6.66 -7.46 -16.48
C ALA A 153 -5.66 -7.21 -15.35
N PHE A 154 -4.77 -8.15 -15.09
CA PHE A 154 -3.75 -8.02 -14.04
C PHE A 154 -2.46 -8.72 -14.42
N LEU A 155 -1.39 -8.34 -13.71
CA LEU A 155 -0.05 -8.87 -13.91
C LEU A 155 0.32 -9.79 -12.74
N CYS A 156 0.93 -10.93 -13.05
CA CYS A 156 1.55 -11.81 -12.06
C CYS A 156 3.03 -12.00 -12.36
N LEU A 157 3.88 -12.04 -11.35
CA LEU A 157 5.32 -12.17 -11.54
C LEU A 157 5.67 -13.52 -12.19
N ALA A 158 6.46 -13.49 -13.26
CA ALA A 158 6.89 -14.67 -14.02
C ALA A 158 8.20 -15.27 -13.48
N ASN A 159 8.47 -15.05 -12.19
CA ASN A 159 9.62 -15.58 -11.48
C ASN A 159 9.17 -16.10 -10.10
N GLU A 160 9.62 -17.28 -9.68
CA GLU A 160 9.35 -17.85 -8.35
C GLU A 160 10.58 -17.91 -7.42
N ASP A 161 11.78 -17.68 -7.94
CA ASP A 161 13.02 -17.80 -7.18
C ASP A 161 13.16 -16.67 -6.16
N SER A 162 13.12 -17.03 -4.88
CA SER A 162 13.23 -16.06 -3.78
C SER A 162 14.60 -15.39 -3.67
N GLU A 163 15.63 -15.95 -4.31
CA GLU A 163 16.98 -15.39 -4.31
C GLU A 163 17.14 -14.25 -5.32
N ASP A 164 16.38 -14.27 -6.41
CA ASP A 164 16.50 -13.27 -7.49
C ASP A 164 15.87 -11.93 -7.12
N LEU A 165 14.73 -11.98 -6.39
CA LEU A 165 13.93 -10.81 -6.08
C LEU A 165 13.60 -10.74 -4.57
N PRO A 166 13.96 -9.65 -3.87
CA PRO A 166 13.58 -9.44 -2.48
C PRO A 166 12.07 -9.54 -2.27
N VAL A 167 11.66 -10.06 -1.10
CA VAL A 167 10.25 -10.33 -0.77
C VAL A 167 9.39 -9.06 -0.85
N GLU A 168 9.92 -7.93 -0.42
CA GLU A 168 9.20 -6.65 -0.44
C GLU A 168 8.89 -6.21 -1.88
N LEU A 169 9.86 -6.34 -2.79
CA LEU A 169 9.68 -5.99 -4.20
C LEU A 169 8.75 -6.98 -4.90
N ARG A 170 8.87 -8.27 -4.58
CA ARG A 170 7.95 -9.31 -5.05
C ARG A 170 6.51 -9.06 -4.62
N ASN A 171 6.28 -8.63 -3.38
CA ASN A 171 4.93 -8.32 -2.91
C ASN A 171 4.38 -7.05 -3.58
N PHE A 172 5.25 -6.08 -3.85
CA PHE A 172 4.89 -4.85 -4.52
C PHE A 172 4.46 -5.06 -5.99
N THR A 173 5.03 -6.05 -6.71
CA THR A 173 4.64 -6.30 -8.10
C THR A 173 3.17 -6.68 -8.27
N TYR A 174 2.56 -7.33 -7.28
CA TYR A 174 1.13 -7.66 -7.30
C TYR A 174 0.20 -6.45 -7.12
N GLN A 175 0.74 -5.30 -6.72
CA GLN A 175 -0.02 -4.06 -6.57
C GLN A 175 -0.04 -3.22 -7.86
N PHE A 176 0.68 -3.65 -8.91
CA PHE A 176 0.80 -2.89 -10.15
C PHE A 176 -0.57 -2.70 -10.81
N PRO A 177 -1.04 -1.45 -10.99
CA PRO A 177 -2.33 -1.19 -11.62
C PRO A 177 -2.17 -1.31 -13.13
N TYR A 178 -2.72 -2.37 -13.71
CA TYR A 178 -2.65 -2.58 -15.15
C TYR A 178 -3.90 -2.06 -15.85
N ASP A 179 -3.68 -1.31 -16.93
CA ASP A 179 -4.69 -0.98 -17.94
C ASP A 179 -4.14 -1.38 -19.31
N VAL A 180 -5.02 -1.92 -20.17
CA VAL A 180 -4.70 -2.37 -21.53
C VAL A 180 -3.93 -1.31 -22.31
N MET A 181 -4.28 -0.04 -22.14
CA MET A 181 -3.67 1.10 -22.84
C MET A 181 -2.25 1.42 -22.37
N MET A 182 -1.79 0.85 -21.25
CA MET A 182 -0.44 1.09 -20.72
C MET A 182 0.63 0.32 -21.48
N SER A 183 0.28 -0.79 -22.12
CA SER A 183 1.26 -1.68 -22.75
C SER A 183 1.36 -1.46 -24.26
N LYS A 184 2.56 -1.65 -24.80
CA LYS A 184 2.86 -1.60 -26.24
C LYS A 184 3.46 -2.94 -26.69
N GLN A 185 3.41 -3.20 -27.99
CA GLN A 185 4.17 -4.30 -28.57
C GLN A 185 5.66 -4.10 -28.26
N PHE A 186 6.35 -5.17 -27.88
CA PHE A 186 7.74 -5.08 -27.49
C PHE A 186 8.67 -4.81 -28.69
N ASP A 187 9.38 -3.70 -28.60
CA ASP A 187 10.51 -3.36 -29.48
C ASP A 187 11.80 -3.35 -28.66
N GLY A 188 12.87 -3.92 -29.20
CA GLY A 188 14.15 -4.09 -28.50
C GLY A 188 14.76 -2.75 -28.13
N ASP A 189 14.58 -1.75 -28.99
CA ASP A 189 15.04 -0.38 -28.81
C ASP A 189 14.40 0.33 -27.59
N MET A 190 13.33 -0.24 -27.01
CA MET A 190 12.71 0.28 -25.78
C MET A 190 13.49 -0.07 -24.52
N LEU A 191 14.36 -1.07 -24.58
CA LEU A 191 15.33 -1.36 -23.54
C LEU A 191 16.52 -0.45 -23.81
N ASN A 192 16.55 0.70 -23.13
CA ASN A 192 17.62 1.68 -23.32
C ASN A 192 18.96 1.07 -22.86
N ASP A 193 19.77 0.61 -23.81
CA ASP A 193 21.07 -0.02 -23.59
C ASP A 193 22.08 0.87 -22.85
N GLU A 194 21.83 2.19 -22.78
CA GLU A 194 22.71 3.13 -22.08
C GLU A 194 22.54 3.13 -20.55
N ASP A 195 21.40 2.65 -20.06
CA ASP A 195 21.01 2.68 -18.65
C ASP A 195 21.66 1.52 -17.87
N GLU A 196 22.84 1.79 -17.29
CA GLU A 196 23.65 0.83 -16.52
C GLU A 196 22.95 0.29 -15.26
N ARG A 197 21.88 0.96 -14.83
CA ARG A 197 21.11 0.61 -13.62
C ARG A 197 19.79 -0.07 -13.94
N MET A 198 19.54 -0.35 -15.22
CA MET A 198 18.44 -1.18 -15.64
C MET A 198 18.74 -2.65 -15.30
N ILE A 199 17.89 -3.22 -14.45
CA ILE A 199 17.96 -4.62 -14.07
C ILE A 199 16.70 -5.38 -14.45
N THR A 200 16.82 -6.68 -14.47
CA THR A 200 15.72 -7.62 -14.63
C THR A 200 16.01 -8.88 -13.81
N ILE A 201 15.16 -9.88 -13.94
CA ILE A 201 15.33 -11.22 -13.40
C ILE A 201 14.95 -12.22 -14.49
N PRO A 202 15.53 -13.42 -14.49
CA PRO A 202 15.14 -14.44 -15.45
C PRO A 202 13.70 -14.90 -15.22
N ARG A 203 13.05 -15.32 -16.30
CA ARG A 203 11.76 -16.02 -16.21
C ARG A 203 12.03 -17.48 -15.86
N ASN A 204 11.36 -18.00 -14.84
CA ASN A 204 11.49 -19.41 -14.42
C ASN A 204 10.16 -20.03 -13.97
N ALA A 205 9.08 -19.25 -13.93
CA ALA A 205 7.77 -19.72 -13.50
C ALA A 205 6.95 -20.23 -14.68
N ASP A 206 6.27 -21.37 -14.53
CA ASP A 206 5.28 -21.83 -15.50
C ASP A 206 3.98 -21.02 -15.39
N THR A 207 3.44 -20.61 -16.53
CA THR A 207 2.26 -19.75 -16.58
C THR A 207 1.02 -20.39 -15.94
N ASN A 208 0.83 -21.70 -16.06
CA ASN A 208 -0.32 -22.38 -15.47
C ASN A 208 -0.17 -22.47 -13.95
N ILE A 209 1.05 -22.67 -13.45
CA ILE A 209 1.35 -22.68 -12.01
C ILE A 209 1.06 -21.30 -11.42
N VAL A 210 1.55 -20.23 -12.05
CA VAL A 210 1.29 -18.85 -11.60
C VAL A 210 -0.20 -18.54 -11.60
N TRP A 211 -0.93 -18.94 -12.65
CA TRP A 211 -2.38 -18.79 -12.71
C TRP A 211 -3.10 -19.49 -11.55
N GLN A 212 -2.75 -20.74 -11.28
CA GLN A 212 -3.37 -21.53 -10.21
C GLN A 212 -3.09 -20.96 -8.82
N LYS A 213 -1.91 -20.36 -8.62
CA LYS A 213 -1.44 -19.86 -7.33
C LYS A 213 -1.93 -18.44 -7.01
N HIS A 214 -2.11 -17.61 -8.03
CA HIS A 214 -2.40 -16.17 -7.84
C HIS A 214 -3.57 -15.69 -8.68
N GLY A 215 -3.68 -16.14 -9.94
CA GLY A 215 -4.64 -15.58 -10.88
C GLY A 215 -6.09 -15.83 -10.50
N LYS A 216 -6.43 -17.04 -10.03
CA LYS A 216 -7.81 -17.35 -9.62
C LYS A 216 -8.28 -16.48 -8.46
N ASP A 217 -7.46 -16.35 -7.42
CA ASP A 217 -7.79 -15.56 -6.23
C ASP A 217 -7.97 -14.08 -6.60
N LEU A 218 -7.12 -13.53 -7.47
CA LEU A 218 -7.25 -12.15 -7.96
C LEU A 218 -8.55 -11.91 -8.75
N VAL A 219 -9.00 -12.89 -9.54
CA VAL A 219 -10.31 -12.80 -10.23
C VAL A 219 -11.45 -12.86 -9.22
N ASP A 220 -11.38 -13.77 -8.26
CA ASP A 220 -12.41 -13.93 -7.24
C ASP A 220 -12.53 -12.66 -6.38
N ASP A 221 -11.39 -12.05 -5.98
CA ASP A 221 -11.33 -10.77 -5.28
C ASP A 221 -11.92 -9.63 -6.12
N THR A 222 -11.52 -9.51 -7.39
CA THR A 222 -12.07 -8.49 -8.32
C THR A 222 -13.58 -8.62 -8.47
N ALA A 223 -14.07 -9.84 -8.60
CA ALA A 223 -15.49 -10.14 -8.73
C ALA A 223 -16.27 -9.85 -7.44
N GLN A 224 -15.68 -10.16 -6.29
CA GLN A 224 -16.24 -9.87 -4.98
C GLN A 224 -16.31 -8.36 -4.73
N ASP A 225 -15.26 -7.61 -5.04
CA ASP A 225 -15.24 -6.15 -4.90
C ASP A 225 -16.31 -5.50 -5.80
N ALA A 226 -16.46 -5.98 -7.03
CA ALA A 226 -17.53 -5.51 -7.90
C ALA A 226 -18.93 -5.81 -7.35
N ALA A 227 -19.14 -6.99 -6.76
CA ALA A 227 -20.39 -7.33 -6.09
C ALA A 227 -20.66 -6.44 -4.88
N LEU A 228 -19.64 -6.17 -4.05
CA LEU A 228 -19.75 -5.26 -2.90
C LEU A 228 -20.07 -3.82 -3.34
N ASN A 229 -19.43 -3.34 -4.39
CA ASN A 229 -19.68 -2.01 -4.96
C ASN A 229 -21.12 -1.85 -5.48
N GLN A 230 -21.75 -2.91 -6.00
CA GLN A 230 -23.17 -2.88 -6.39
C GLN A 230 -24.12 -2.72 -5.20
N ILE A 231 -23.74 -3.20 -4.00
CA ILE A 231 -24.54 -3.05 -2.78
C ILE A 231 -24.41 -1.63 -2.21
N GLY A 232 -23.22 -1.03 -2.32
CA GLY A 232 -22.89 0.29 -1.78
C GLY A 232 -22.66 0.26 -0.26
N ASP A 233 -22.79 1.42 0.39
CA ASP A 233 -22.38 1.64 1.79
C ASP A 233 -23.34 1.07 2.85
N GLN A 234 -24.10 0.02 2.51
CA GLN A 234 -25.05 -0.60 3.43
C GLN A 234 -24.34 -1.59 4.35
N GLU A 235 -24.73 -1.64 5.63
CA GLU A 235 -24.31 -2.77 6.45
C GLU A 235 -24.93 -4.05 5.91
N ILE A 236 -24.09 -5.06 5.65
CA ILE A 236 -24.47 -6.35 5.11
C ILE A 236 -24.17 -7.48 6.07
N ARG A 237 -24.88 -8.60 5.91
CA ARG A 237 -24.56 -9.88 6.54
C ARG A 237 -24.86 -11.03 5.60
N ASN A 238 -24.32 -12.21 5.91
CA ASN A 238 -24.52 -13.45 5.14
C ASN A 238 -24.18 -13.31 3.65
N PHE A 239 -23.16 -12.51 3.33
CA PHE A 239 -22.71 -12.31 1.95
C PHE A 239 -22.15 -13.61 1.38
N ARG A 240 -22.59 -13.95 0.17
CA ARG A 240 -22.11 -15.08 -0.61
C ARG A 240 -21.98 -14.64 -2.05
N ALA A 241 -20.84 -14.95 -2.66
CA ALA A 241 -20.59 -14.75 -4.08
C ALA A 241 -20.10 -16.07 -4.68
N SER A 242 -20.52 -16.34 -5.91
CA SER A 242 -20.01 -17.45 -6.72
C SER A 242 -19.62 -16.91 -8.07
N SER A 243 -18.31 -16.96 -8.33
CA SER A 243 -17.68 -16.38 -9.51
C SER A 243 -17.32 -17.45 -10.53
N SER A 244 -17.41 -17.09 -11.79
CA SER A 244 -16.92 -17.83 -12.94
C SER A 244 -16.19 -16.86 -13.86
N PHE A 245 -15.24 -17.37 -14.65
CA PHE A 245 -14.42 -16.53 -15.51
C PHE A 245 -14.13 -17.20 -16.85
N ASN A 246 -13.83 -16.36 -17.84
CA ASN A 246 -13.32 -16.76 -19.14
C ASN A 246 -12.05 -15.97 -19.43
N LEU A 247 -10.94 -16.67 -19.64
CA LEU A 247 -9.67 -16.06 -19.99
C LEU A 247 -9.61 -15.73 -21.48
N ALA A 248 -9.30 -14.47 -21.79
CA ALA A 248 -8.95 -14.00 -23.12
C ALA A 248 -7.47 -14.32 -23.43
N THR A 249 -6.59 -14.11 -22.46
CA THR A 249 -5.15 -14.44 -22.56
C THR A 249 -4.78 -15.54 -21.58
N LYS A 250 -3.81 -16.38 -21.94
CA LYS A 250 -3.30 -17.46 -21.08
C LYS A 250 -1.92 -17.11 -20.52
N GLY A 251 -1.77 -15.87 -20.06
CA GLY A 251 -0.51 -15.34 -19.50
C GLY A 251 0.48 -14.92 -20.59
N GLU A 252 0.18 -13.81 -21.27
CA GLU A 252 1.12 -13.17 -22.19
C GLU A 252 2.33 -12.63 -21.42
N TYR A 253 3.52 -12.85 -21.95
CA TYR A 253 4.77 -12.40 -21.36
C TYR A 253 4.99 -10.90 -21.64
N ILE A 254 4.97 -10.12 -20.55
CA ILE A 254 5.12 -8.67 -20.56
C ILE A 254 6.22 -8.22 -19.61
N LEU A 255 6.96 -7.17 -20.00
CA LEU A 255 7.87 -6.47 -19.10
C LEU A 255 7.16 -5.30 -18.42
N ALA A 256 7.18 -5.29 -17.08
CA ALA A 256 6.57 -4.24 -16.27
C ALA A 256 7.64 -3.39 -15.55
N PRO A 257 7.51 -2.06 -15.55
CA PRO A 257 8.54 -1.15 -15.05
C PRO A 257 8.38 -0.88 -13.55
N PHE A 258 9.50 -0.86 -12.83
CA PHE A 258 9.56 -0.58 -11.40
C PHE A 258 10.79 0.27 -11.09
N TRP A 259 10.64 1.16 -10.11
CA TRP A 259 11.73 1.88 -9.47
C TRP A 259 11.86 1.40 -8.04
N PHE A 260 13.08 1.26 -7.55
CA PHE A 260 13.29 1.03 -6.14
C PHE A 260 14.67 1.51 -5.68
N VAL A 261 14.76 1.81 -4.39
CA VAL A 261 16.02 2.10 -3.71
C VAL A 261 16.02 1.37 -2.36
N TYR A 262 17.18 0.87 -1.98
CA TYR A 262 17.43 0.36 -0.64
C TYR A 262 18.45 1.24 0.05
N TYR A 263 18.20 1.56 1.31
CA TYR A 263 19.09 2.38 2.12
C TYR A 263 19.19 1.82 3.53
N THR A 264 20.25 2.20 4.24
CA THR A 264 20.52 1.70 5.59
C THR A 264 20.50 2.86 6.57
N TYR A 265 19.71 2.73 7.62
CA TYR A 265 19.63 3.71 8.71
C TYR A 265 19.83 2.96 10.04
N ASN A 266 20.77 3.39 10.87
CA ASN A 266 21.12 2.73 12.15
C ASN A 266 21.29 1.22 12.02
N ASN A 267 22.05 0.76 11.03
CA ASN A 267 22.32 -0.66 10.71
C ASN A 267 21.08 -1.50 10.34
N GLN A 268 19.93 -0.87 10.05
CA GLN A 268 18.73 -1.53 9.56
C GLN A 268 18.44 -1.09 8.12
N ARG A 269 17.99 -2.03 7.30
CA ARG A 269 17.71 -1.80 5.88
C ARG A 269 16.26 -1.38 5.69
N TYR A 270 16.09 -0.32 4.90
CA TYR A 270 14.81 0.23 4.48
C TYR A 270 14.76 0.30 2.97
N ASN A 271 13.56 0.49 2.44
CA ASN A 271 13.29 0.52 1.01
C ASN A 271 12.18 1.52 0.68
N PHE A 272 12.27 2.03 -0.54
CA PHE A 272 11.21 2.77 -1.19
C PHE A 272 11.08 2.26 -2.61
N MET A 273 9.84 2.03 -3.04
CA MET A 273 9.48 1.42 -4.31
C MET A 273 8.35 2.22 -4.95
N MET A 274 8.40 2.34 -6.27
CA MET A 274 7.37 3.01 -7.07
C MET A 274 7.22 2.23 -8.38
N ASP A 275 6.00 2.08 -8.88
CA ASP A 275 5.84 1.50 -10.21
C ASP A 275 6.31 2.52 -11.28
N GLY A 276 6.67 2.05 -12.46
CA GLY A 276 7.18 2.91 -13.54
C GLY A 276 6.14 3.86 -14.16
N THR A 277 4.88 3.78 -13.75
CA THR A 277 3.81 4.74 -14.11
C THR A 277 3.54 5.75 -13.00
N GLY A 278 4.07 5.55 -11.79
CA GLY A 278 3.96 6.46 -10.65
C GLY A 278 2.61 6.43 -9.92
N GLN A 279 1.79 5.39 -10.11
CA GLN A 279 0.45 5.28 -9.53
C GLN A 279 0.43 4.66 -8.13
N ARG A 280 1.41 3.82 -7.83
CA ARG A 280 1.56 3.04 -6.60
C ARG A 280 2.97 3.21 -6.07
N THR A 281 3.05 3.33 -4.76
CA THR A 281 4.31 3.33 -4.02
C THR A 281 4.19 2.37 -2.85
N SER A 282 5.32 1.79 -2.47
CA SER A 282 5.45 0.97 -1.27
C SER A 282 6.77 1.30 -0.61
N TYR A 283 6.76 1.50 0.71
CA TYR A 283 7.95 1.91 1.43
C TYR A 283 7.88 1.47 2.88
N ASN A 284 9.05 1.33 3.48
CA ASN A 284 9.22 1.30 4.92
C ASN A 284 10.23 2.36 5.34
N TYR A 285 10.17 2.81 6.59
CA TYR A 285 10.98 3.90 7.07
C TYR A 285 11.36 3.69 8.54
N PRO A 286 12.51 4.23 9.00
CA PRO A 286 12.87 4.18 10.41
C PRO A 286 11.95 5.05 11.23
N ILE A 287 11.60 4.59 12.42
CA ILE A 287 10.71 5.30 13.34
C ILE A 287 11.55 6.04 14.38
N ASP A 288 11.30 7.35 14.55
CA ASP A 288 11.84 8.17 15.62
C ASP A 288 11.11 7.87 16.93
N GLN A 289 11.72 7.04 17.77
CA GLN A 289 11.11 6.59 19.02
C GLN A 289 10.93 7.74 20.02
N ASP A 290 11.79 8.76 20.00
CA ASP A 290 11.66 9.91 20.90
C ASP A 290 10.43 10.74 20.54
N GLU A 291 10.16 10.91 19.24
CA GLU A 291 8.94 11.57 18.75
C GLU A 291 7.68 10.76 19.09
N VAL A 292 7.73 9.43 18.94
CA VAL A 292 6.65 8.53 19.35
C VAL A 292 6.36 8.63 20.85
N ASP A 293 7.40 8.63 21.68
CA ASP A 293 7.28 8.70 23.14
C ASP A 293 6.72 10.06 23.59
N PHE A 294 7.11 11.14 22.91
CA PHE A 294 6.53 12.47 23.12
C PHE A 294 5.02 12.46 22.85
N VAL A 295 4.58 11.95 21.69
CA VAL A 295 3.15 11.90 21.33
C VAL A 295 2.37 10.99 22.29
N ASN A 296 2.91 9.81 22.60
CA ASN A 296 2.31 8.88 23.55
C ASN A 296 2.19 9.49 24.96
N GLY A 297 3.17 10.28 25.40
CA GLY A 297 3.12 11.01 26.65
C GLY A 297 1.95 12.00 26.70
N LYS A 298 1.72 12.75 25.62
CA LYS A 298 0.60 13.69 25.49
C LYS A 298 -0.75 12.98 25.42
N GLU A 299 -0.85 11.88 24.69
CA GLU A 299 -2.05 11.03 24.65
C GLU A 299 -2.37 10.40 26.01
N LYS A 300 -1.34 10.02 26.78
CA LYS A 300 -1.52 9.53 28.15
C LYS A 300 -2.11 10.59 29.06
N ILE A 301 -1.70 11.86 28.95
CA ILE A 301 -2.30 12.97 29.68
C ILE A 301 -3.78 13.12 29.30
N LYS A 302 -4.11 13.11 28.00
CA LYS A 302 -5.51 13.15 27.51
C LYS A 302 -6.34 12.01 28.11
N LYS A 303 -5.77 10.80 28.17
CA LYS A 303 -6.42 9.63 28.77
C LYS A 303 -6.64 9.79 30.28
N ILE A 304 -5.65 10.27 31.04
CA ILE A 304 -5.78 10.53 32.48
C ILE A 304 -6.90 11.54 32.72
N VAL A 305 -6.87 12.68 32.02
CA VAL A 305 -7.89 13.72 32.14
C VAL A 305 -9.26 13.18 31.73
N LYS A 306 -9.36 12.33 30.70
CA LYS A 306 -10.61 11.66 30.33
C LYS A 306 -11.21 10.82 31.46
N TRP A 307 -10.43 10.25 32.37
CA TRP A 307 -10.93 9.43 33.49
C TRP A 307 -11.22 10.24 34.77
N LEU A 308 -10.71 11.47 34.89
CA LEU A 308 -10.92 12.31 36.09
C LEU A 308 -12.39 12.63 36.40
N TRP A 309 -13.31 12.50 35.45
CA TRP A 309 -14.75 12.72 35.71
C TRP A 309 -15.32 11.79 36.77
N LEU A 310 -14.74 10.59 36.97
CA LEU A 310 -15.21 9.65 37.99
C LEU A 310 -15.10 10.21 39.42
N LEU A 311 -14.22 11.20 39.65
CA LEU A 311 -14.13 11.90 40.93
C LEU A 311 -15.43 12.65 41.28
N CYS A 312 -16.29 12.93 40.29
CA CYS A 312 -17.64 13.46 40.53
C CYS A 312 -18.44 12.58 41.50
N PHE A 313 -18.42 11.25 41.31
CA PHE A 313 -19.16 10.33 42.19
C PHE A 313 -18.65 10.36 43.63
N VAL A 314 -17.33 10.50 43.81
CA VAL A 314 -16.70 10.63 45.13
C VAL A 314 -17.14 11.93 45.80
N LEU A 315 -17.18 13.04 45.07
CA LEU A 315 -17.64 14.34 45.58
C LEU A 315 -19.14 14.34 45.92
N MET A 316 -19.96 13.67 45.12
CA MET A 316 -21.39 13.49 45.41
C MET A 316 -21.62 12.72 46.70
N TYR A 317 -20.79 11.70 46.97
CA TYR A 317 -20.88 10.87 48.16
C TYR A 317 -20.37 11.58 49.42
N LEU A 318 -19.23 12.27 49.33
CA LEU A 318 -18.58 12.88 50.50
C LEU A 318 -19.11 14.28 50.86
N ILE A 319 -19.64 15.04 49.90
CA ILE A 319 -20.05 16.44 50.11
C ILE A 319 -21.55 16.59 49.86
N ASN A 320 -21.96 16.67 48.60
CA ASN A 320 -23.36 16.70 48.15
C ASN A 320 -23.44 16.61 46.62
N ILE A 321 -24.65 16.41 46.10
CA ILE A 321 -24.93 16.31 44.66
C ILE A 321 -24.46 17.57 43.90
N THR A 322 -24.70 18.75 44.45
CA THR A 322 -24.35 20.04 43.81
C THR A 322 -22.85 20.15 43.55
N ALA A 323 -22.01 19.76 44.51
CA ALA A 323 -20.56 19.77 44.38
C ALA A 323 -20.07 18.83 43.27
N GLY A 324 -20.68 17.65 43.13
CA GLY A 324 -20.40 16.73 42.02
C GLY A 324 -20.75 17.32 40.66
N ILE A 325 -21.95 17.90 40.51
CA ILE A 325 -22.39 18.53 39.26
C ILE A 325 -21.46 19.70 38.87
N VAL A 326 -21.10 20.56 39.82
CA VAL A 326 -20.17 21.68 39.60
C VAL A 326 -18.79 21.17 39.14
N PHE A 327 -18.26 20.14 39.81
CA PHE A 327 -16.99 19.52 39.38
C PHE A 327 -17.08 18.94 37.96
N LEU A 328 -18.17 18.26 37.62
CA LEU A 328 -18.34 17.66 36.30
C LEU A 328 -18.37 18.74 35.19
N ALA A 329 -19.00 19.89 35.44
CA ALA A 329 -18.99 21.02 34.53
C ALA A 329 -17.58 21.61 34.35
N ILE A 330 -16.84 21.83 35.46
CA ILE A 330 -15.46 22.32 35.43
C ILE A 330 -14.54 21.32 34.69
N TRP A 331 -14.68 20.04 35.00
CA TRP A 331 -13.94 18.96 34.35
C TRP A 331 -14.18 18.94 32.84
N PHE A 332 -15.43 19.10 32.38
CA PHE A 332 -15.74 19.09 30.96
C PHE A 332 -15.00 20.20 30.21
N VAL A 333 -15.04 21.43 30.75
CA VAL A 333 -14.31 22.58 30.20
C VAL A 333 -12.80 22.34 30.26
N GLY A 334 -12.28 21.89 31.41
CA GLY A 334 -10.87 21.58 31.59
C GLY A 334 -10.36 20.51 30.63
N LYS A 335 -11.12 19.42 30.43
CA LYS A 335 -10.82 18.36 29.47
C LYS A 335 -10.72 18.91 28.05
N PHE A 336 -11.67 19.75 27.64
CA PHE A 336 -11.65 20.34 26.30
C PHE A 336 -10.40 21.19 26.08
N ILE A 337 -10.05 22.03 27.06
CA ILE A 337 -8.85 22.88 27.02
C ILE A 337 -7.59 22.02 26.97
N VAL A 338 -7.46 21.02 27.85
CA VAL A 338 -6.28 20.15 27.89
C VAL A 338 -6.14 19.37 26.58
N ASN A 339 -7.22 18.78 26.07
CA ASN A 339 -7.18 18.07 24.78
C ASN A 339 -6.68 18.99 23.67
N LYS A 340 -7.29 20.17 23.52
CA LYS A 340 -6.88 21.15 22.51
C LYS A 340 -5.41 21.58 22.67
N MET A 341 -4.96 21.77 23.91
CA MET A 341 -3.57 22.14 24.20
C MET A 341 -2.59 21.01 23.86
N MET A 342 -2.92 19.76 24.20
CA MET A 342 -2.09 18.59 23.86
C MET A 342 -2.04 18.37 22.34
N ASP A 343 -3.18 18.46 21.66
CA ASP A 343 -3.24 18.32 20.20
C ASP A 343 -2.41 19.40 19.51
N ASN A 344 -2.51 20.66 19.96
CA ASN A 344 -1.67 21.74 19.44
C ASN A 344 -0.18 21.51 19.67
N GLN A 345 0.22 20.98 20.83
CA GLN A 345 1.62 20.65 21.11
C GLN A 345 2.14 19.50 20.26
N ILE A 346 1.33 18.46 20.05
CA ILE A 346 1.65 17.33 19.16
C ILE A 346 1.84 17.86 17.74
N GLN A 347 0.88 18.62 17.21
CA GLN A 347 0.92 19.15 15.85
C GLN A 347 2.11 20.11 15.64
N ALA A 348 2.40 20.99 16.62
CA ALA A 348 3.56 21.87 16.55
C ALA A 348 4.88 21.08 16.50
N HIS A 349 4.99 20.01 17.30
CA HIS A 349 6.19 19.17 17.33
C HIS A 349 6.39 18.40 16.01
N LEU A 350 5.34 17.74 15.52
CA LEU A 350 5.38 17.02 14.24
C LEU A 350 5.70 17.98 13.07
N GLN A 351 5.15 19.19 13.10
CA GLN A 351 5.44 20.21 12.10
C GLN A 351 6.90 20.70 12.17
N GLU A 352 7.48 20.83 13.37
CA GLU A 352 8.90 21.14 13.55
C GLU A 352 9.79 20.05 12.93
N SER A 353 9.48 18.78 13.21
CA SER A 353 10.19 17.63 12.63
C SER A 353 10.06 17.58 11.11
N LYS A 354 8.89 17.91 10.57
CA LYS A 354 8.66 18.05 9.13
C LYS A 354 9.51 19.15 8.51
N VAL A 355 9.57 20.33 9.12
CA VAL A 355 10.41 21.45 8.65
C VAL A 355 11.90 21.09 8.71
N ALA A 356 12.34 20.39 9.75
CA ALA A 356 13.72 19.90 9.85
C ALA A 356 14.06 18.93 8.71
N ARG A 357 13.14 18.03 8.36
CA ARG A 357 13.27 17.11 7.22
C ARG A 357 13.31 17.85 5.89
N GLN A 358 12.46 18.87 5.69
CA GLN A 358 12.51 19.73 4.49
C GLN A 358 13.86 20.43 4.34
N ALA A 359 14.42 20.97 5.42
CA ALA A 359 15.74 21.60 5.42
C ALA A 359 16.88 20.60 5.16
N SER A 360 16.71 19.34 5.58
CA SER A 360 17.65 18.26 5.28
C SER A 360 17.56 17.82 3.81
N ALA A 361 16.35 17.65 3.28
CA ALA A 361 16.11 17.33 1.87
C ALA A 361 16.66 18.40 0.92
N ALA A 362 16.51 19.69 1.24
CA ALA A 362 17.04 20.78 0.42
C ALA A 362 18.58 20.71 0.23
N ARG A 363 19.30 20.01 1.12
CA ARG A 363 20.76 19.79 0.99
C ARG A 363 21.11 18.69 -0.01
N LEU A 364 20.17 17.81 -0.35
CA LEU A 364 20.35 16.77 -1.39
C LEU A 364 20.19 17.31 -2.82
N GLY A 365 19.69 18.53 -3.00
CA GLY A 365 19.54 19.14 -4.33
C GLY A 365 18.36 18.59 -5.16
N VAL A 366 17.43 17.87 -4.53
CA VAL A 366 16.20 17.31 -5.12
C VAL A 366 15.04 18.31 -5.10
#